data_AF-V5HUD5-F1
#
_entry.id   AF-V5HUD5-F1
#
_cell.length_a   1.000
_cell.length_b   1.000
_cell.length_c   1.000
_cell.angle_alpha   90.00
_cell.angle_beta   90.00
_cell.angle_gamma   90.00
#
_symmetry.space_group_name_H-M   'P 1'
#
loop_
_entity.id
_entity.type
_entity.pdbx_description
1 polymer ?
#
loop_
_entity_poly.entity_id
_entity_poly.type
_entity_poly.pdbx_seq_one_letter_code
_entity_poly.pdbx_strand_id
1 'polypeptide(L)'
;MWKTRAADKPALRTYISHKEIRKEHFFDNTLGNCLLFETRSGTLKMKWWQVKCGKDKANMMCAISGEEEETVEHLVLLCKMLRLQQPS
;
A
#
# COMPACT_ATOMS: atom_id res chain seq x y z
N MET A 1 11.90 1.26 5.12
CA MET A 1 11.80 2.54 5.86
C MET A 1 11.61 3.70 4.87
N TRP A 2 10.70 4.64 5.11
CA TRP A 2 10.41 5.76 4.19
C TRP A 2 11.52 6.82 4.18
N LYS A 3 12.15 7.08 5.33
CA LYS A 3 13.27 8.04 5.45
C LYS A 3 14.44 7.69 4.54
N THR A 4 14.76 6.40 4.39
CA THR A 4 15.84 5.94 3.49
C THR A 4 15.56 6.33 2.03
N ARG A 5 14.35 6.04 1.52
CA ARG A 5 13.95 6.41 0.14
C ARG A 5 13.79 7.92 -0.05
N ALA A 6 13.50 8.64 1.02
CA ALA A 6 13.37 10.09 1.00
C ALA A 6 14.75 10.77 1.05
N ALA A 7 15.75 10.15 1.68
CA ALA A 7 17.12 10.68 1.77
C ALA A 7 17.77 10.83 0.38
N ASP A 8 17.39 9.97 -0.57
CA ASP A 8 17.83 10.03 -1.97
C ASP A 8 17.27 11.25 -2.74
N LYS A 9 16.34 12.01 -2.13
CA LYS A 9 15.65 13.14 -2.77
C LYS A 9 16.06 14.46 -2.10
N PRO A 10 16.90 15.29 -2.75
CA PRO A 10 17.37 16.55 -2.18
C PRO A 10 16.24 17.50 -1.75
N ALA A 11 15.13 17.51 -2.50
CA ALA A 11 13.95 18.31 -2.20
C ALA A 11 13.28 17.96 -0.85
N LEU A 12 13.57 16.80 -0.27
CA LEU A 12 12.98 16.34 0.99
C LEU A 12 13.88 16.53 2.21
N ARG A 13 15.10 17.07 2.05
CA ARG A 13 16.08 17.22 3.15
C ARG A 13 15.49 17.92 4.37
N THR A 14 14.91 19.09 4.18
CA THR A 14 14.31 19.89 5.26
C THR A 14 13.18 19.13 5.96
N TYR A 15 12.36 18.41 5.21
CA TYR A 15 11.25 17.65 5.76
C TYR A 15 11.74 16.49 6.64
N ILE A 16 12.71 15.71 6.15
CA ILE A 16 13.25 14.55 6.89
C ILE A 16 13.93 14.98 8.21
N SER A 17 14.61 16.13 8.21
CA SER A 17 15.29 16.64 9.41
C SER A 17 14.36 17.10 10.52
N HIS A 18 13.11 17.47 10.19
CA HIS A 18 12.19 18.11 11.15
C HIS A 18 10.87 17.36 11.36
N LYS A 19 10.60 16.32 10.57
CA LYS A 19 9.32 15.58 10.63
C LYS A 19 9.53 14.12 10.93
N GLU A 20 8.67 13.61 11.80
CA GLU A 20 8.57 12.21 12.11
C GLU A 20 7.19 11.71 11.71
N ILE A 21 7.15 10.70 10.83
CA ILE A 21 5.90 10.05 10.43
C ILE A 21 5.82 8.74 11.22
N ARG A 22 4.83 8.68 12.11
CA ARG A 22 4.48 7.49 12.89
C ARG A 22 3.02 7.11 12.59
N LYS A 23 2.67 5.85 12.82
CA LYS A 23 1.28 5.39 12.72
C LYS A 23 0.54 5.86 13.98
N GLU A 24 -0.41 6.77 13.81
CA GLU A 24 -1.25 7.29 14.90
C GLU A 24 -2.41 6.31 15.15
N HIS A 25 -2.74 6.01 16.41
CA HIS A 25 -3.81 5.07 16.75
C HIS A 25 -5.23 5.67 16.79
N PHE A 26 -5.38 6.95 16.45
CA PHE A 26 -6.61 7.72 16.67
C PHE A 26 -7.80 7.36 15.73
N PHE A 27 -7.58 6.67 14.61
CA PHE A 27 -8.54 6.60 13.51
C PHE A 27 -9.30 5.28 13.34
N ASP A 28 -9.35 4.40 14.35
CA ASP A 28 -9.82 3.01 14.16
C ASP A 28 -9.20 2.42 12.89
N ASN A 29 -7.88 2.23 12.93
CA ASN A 29 -7.05 1.74 11.82
C ASN A 29 -7.33 0.26 11.49
N THR A 30 -8.60 -0.10 11.37
CA THR A 30 -9.03 -1.38 10.82
C THR A 30 -8.41 -1.55 9.44
N LEU A 31 -8.18 -2.80 9.06
CA LEU A 31 -7.66 -3.13 7.74
C LEU A 31 -8.49 -2.48 6.62
N GLY A 32 -9.82 -2.48 6.77
CA GLY A 32 -10.74 -1.81 5.85
C GLY A 32 -10.52 -0.31 5.72
N ASN A 33 -10.37 0.42 6.83
CA ASN A 33 -10.12 1.88 6.80
C ASN A 33 -8.76 2.21 6.18
N CYS A 34 -7.72 1.43 6.47
CA CYS A 34 -6.41 1.59 5.84
C CYS A 34 -6.47 1.36 4.31
N LEU A 35 -7.14 0.29 3.86
CA LEU A 35 -7.29 0.00 2.43
C LEU A 35 -8.10 1.07 1.71
N LEU A 36 -9.19 1.55 2.31
CA LEU A 36 -10.00 2.62 1.74
C LEU A 36 -9.20 3.91 1.59
N PHE A 37 -8.42 4.29 2.62
CA PHE A 37 -7.54 5.44 2.57
C PHE A 37 -6.52 5.29 1.43
N GLU A 38 -5.80 4.17 1.38
CA GLU A 38 -4.78 3.91 0.37
C GLU A 38 -5.35 3.91 -1.06
N THR A 39 -6.56 3.41 -1.23
CA THR A 39 -7.27 3.41 -2.52
C THR A 39 -7.60 4.84 -2.94
N ARG A 40 -8.15 5.66 -2.02
CA ARG A 40 -8.54 7.06 -2.29
C ARG A 40 -7.36 7.98 -2.53
N SER A 41 -6.24 7.77 -1.83
CA SER A 41 -5.01 8.54 -2.02
C SER A 41 -4.18 8.07 -3.22
N GLY A 42 -4.58 6.96 -3.88
CA GLY A 42 -3.78 6.32 -4.92
C GLY A 42 -2.46 5.75 -4.40
N THR A 43 -2.33 5.53 -3.08
CA THR A 43 -1.13 4.95 -2.47
C THR A 43 -1.24 3.44 -2.26
N LEU A 44 -2.37 2.83 -2.61
CA LEU A 44 -2.53 1.38 -2.64
C LEU A 44 -1.52 0.81 -3.63
N LYS A 45 -0.52 0.08 -3.13
CA LYS A 45 0.64 -0.37 -3.89
C LYS A 45 0.32 -1.62 -4.72
N MET A 46 -0.69 -1.53 -5.57
CA MET A 46 -0.95 -2.59 -6.55
C MET A 46 0.21 -2.65 -7.56
N LYS A 47 0.72 -3.84 -7.80
CA LYS A 47 1.72 -4.20 -8.82
C LYS A 47 1.28 -3.81 -10.22
N TRP A 48 -0.03 -3.69 -10.48
CA TRP A 48 -0.58 -3.05 -11.67
C TRP A 48 0.07 -1.68 -11.98
N TRP A 49 0.41 -0.88 -10.97
CA TRP A 49 1.07 0.41 -11.18
C TRP A 49 2.47 0.26 -11.82
N GLN A 50 3.14 -0.88 -11.58
CA GLN A 50 4.42 -1.18 -12.22
C GLN A 50 4.26 -1.37 -13.73
N VAL A 51 3.16 -2.02 -14.17
CA VAL A 51 2.79 -2.12 -15.60
C VAL A 51 2.57 -0.74 -16.18
N LYS A 52 1.79 0.10 -15.48
CA LYS A 52 1.48 1.46 -15.95
C LYS A 52 2.73 2.33 -16.10
N CYS A 53 3.75 2.10 -15.27
CA CYS A 53 5.02 2.82 -15.33
C CYS A 53 6.08 2.15 -16.22
N GLY A 54 5.69 1.20 -17.08
CA GLY A 54 6.60 0.57 -18.05
C GLY A 54 7.70 -0.28 -17.42
N LYS A 55 7.52 -0.72 -16.16
CA LYS A 55 8.37 -1.79 -15.61
C LYS A 55 7.94 -3.11 -16.24
N ASP A 56 8.91 -3.96 -16.55
CA ASP A 56 8.65 -5.33 -17.04
C ASP A 56 7.59 -6.00 -16.19
N LYS A 57 6.76 -6.84 -16.83
CA LYS A 57 5.68 -7.62 -16.21
C LYS A 57 6.26 -8.57 -15.14
N ALA A 58 6.64 -8.00 -14.01
CA ALA A 58 7.01 -8.73 -12.82
C ALA A 58 5.78 -9.49 -12.35
N ASN A 59 6.00 -10.70 -11.83
CA ASN A 59 4.99 -11.58 -11.26
C ASN A 59 3.78 -10.81 -10.67
N MET A 60 2.66 -10.85 -11.40
CA MET A 60 1.41 -10.16 -11.07
C MET A 60 0.63 -10.87 -9.97
N MET A 61 1.14 -11.96 -9.38
CA MET A 61 0.48 -12.60 -8.25
C MET A 61 0.29 -11.61 -7.10
N CYS A 62 -0.86 -11.67 -6.46
CA CYS A 62 -1.23 -10.84 -5.32
C CYS A 62 -0.11 -10.75 -4.31
N ALA A 63 0.32 -9.55 -3.96
CA ALA A 63 1.35 -9.32 -2.96
C ALA A 63 0.91 -9.74 -1.54
N ILE A 64 -0.40 -9.90 -1.33
CA ILE A 64 -0.99 -10.23 -0.03
C ILE A 64 -1.19 -11.74 0.11
N SER A 65 -1.92 -12.36 -0.83
CA SER A 65 -2.20 -13.80 -0.76
C SER A 65 -1.21 -14.67 -1.53
N GLY A 66 -0.62 -14.17 -2.62
CA GLY A 66 0.21 -14.97 -3.53
C GLY A 66 -0.54 -16.08 -4.28
N GLU A 67 -1.87 -16.17 -4.15
CA GLU A 67 -2.69 -17.28 -4.68
C GLU A 67 -3.27 -17.02 -6.07
N GLU A 68 -3.59 -15.76 -6.38
CA GLU A 68 -4.21 -15.35 -7.65
C GLU A 68 -3.53 -14.08 -8.18
N GLU A 69 -3.80 -13.74 -9.45
CA GLU A 69 -3.37 -12.49 -10.05
C GLU A 69 -3.92 -11.27 -9.30
N GLU A 70 -3.10 -10.24 -9.15
CA GLU A 70 -3.42 -9.02 -8.45
C GLU A 70 -4.27 -8.10 -9.31
N THR A 71 -5.57 -8.37 -9.33
CA THR A 71 -6.60 -7.50 -9.89
C THR A 71 -7.29 -6.67 -8.79
N VAL A 72 -8.05 -5.65 -9.20
CA VAL A 72 -8.90 -4.88 -8.26
C VAL A 72 -9.97 -5.80 -7.68
N GLU A 73 -10.58 -6.64 -8.51
CA GLU A 73 -11.59 -7.62 -8.14
C GLU A 73 -11.02 -8.61 -7.12
N HIS A 74 -9.81 -9.13 -7.36
CA HIS A 74 -9.15 -10.02 -6.40
C HIS A 74 -8.92 -9.31 -5.07
N LEU A 75 -8.28 -8.14 -5.07
CA LEU A 75 -7.97 -7.42 -3.83
C LEU A 75 -9.22 -7.01 -3.03
N VAL A 76 -10.26 -6.53 -3.69
CA VAL A 76 -11.45 -6.01 -3.01
C VAL A 76 -12.41 -7.13 -2.62
N LEU A 77 -12.64 -8.11 -3.49
CA LEU A 77 -13.72 -9.08 -3.31
C LEU A 77 -13.21 -10.46 -2.88
N LEU A 78 -12.07 -10.93 -3.40
CA LEU A 78 -11.70 -12.35 -3.34
C LEU A 78 -10.51 -12.64 -2.42
N CYS A 79 -9.69 -11.65 -2.09
CA CYS A 79 -8.45 -11.85 -1.36
C CYS A 79 -8.75 -12.32 0.07
N LYS A 80 -8.62 -13.63 0.29
CA LYS A 80 -8.93 -14.30 1.56
C LYS A 80 -8.11 -13.76 2.72
N MET A 81 -6.87 -13.35 2.45
CA MET A 81 -5.97 -12.75 3.45
C MET A 81 -6.40 -11.33 3.86
N LEU A 82 -7.23 -10.65 3.06
CA LEU A 82 -7.88 -9.39 3.45
C LEU A 82 -9.22 -9.59 4.15
N ARG A 83 -9.85 -10.76 4.02
CA ARG A 83 -11.14 -11.08 4.66
C ARG A 83 -11.05 -11.36 6.17
N LEU A 84 -9.86 -11.39 6.77
CA LEU A 84 -9.66 -11.80 8.16
C LEU A 84 -9.29 -10.65 9.10
N GLN A 85 -10.08 -9.57 9.18
CA GLN A 85 -10.09 -8.65 10.35
C GLN A 85 -11.43 -7.91 10.51
N GLN A 86 -12.56 -8.63 10.49
CA GLN A 86 -13.78 -8.11 11.12
C GLN A 86 -13.87 -8.67 12.54
N PRO A 87 -13.86 -7.83 13.59
CA PRO A 87 -14.32 -8.29 14.90
C PRO A 87 -15.80 -8.68 14.78
N SER A 88 -16.11 -9.86 15.31
CA SER A 88 -17.48 -10.34 15.57
C SER A 88 -18.26 -9.38 16.47
#